data_AF-A0A7V5WDG2-F1
#
_entry.id   AF-A0A7V5WDG2-F1
#
_cell.length_a   1.000
_cell.length_b   1.000
_cell.length_c   1.000
_cell.angle_alpha   90.00
_cell.angle_beta   90.00
_cell.angle_gamma   90.00
#
_symmetry.space_group_name_H-M   'P 1'
#
loop_
_entity.id
_entity.type
_entity.pdbx_description
1 polymer ?
#
loop_
_entity_poly.entity_id
_entity_poly.type
_entity_poly.pdbx_seq_one_letter_code
_entity_poly.pdbx_strand_id
1 'polypeptide(L)'
;GLLVIETVPGGPADQAGIRGGDHVVLIGNVRVPLGGDVIVAVNGEKISNAQELTVYLETETQVGDTVAVTVIRDGAEQVFQVTLAERPQ
;
A
#
# COMPACT_ATOMS: atom_id res chain seq x y z
N GLY A 1 6.40 -7.74 -3.59
CA GLY A 1 5.32 -6.76 -3.55
C GLY A 1 4.36 -7.13 -2.45
N LEU A 2 3.60 -6.17 -1.95
CA LEU A 2 2.71 -6.33 -0.80
C LEU A 2 1.27 -6.14 -1.24
N LEU A 3 0.43 -7.13 -0.96
CA LEU A 3 -1.02 -6.97 -1.15
C LEU A 3 -1.57 -6.02 -0.08
N VAL A 4 -2.24 -4.96 -0.53
CA VAL A 4 -3.01 -4.08 0.35
C VAL A 4 -4.30 -4.80 0.71
N ILE A 5 -4.44 -5.16 1.98
CA ILE A 5 -5.63 -5.86 2.48
C ILE A 5 -6.75 -4.86 2.74
N GLU A 6 -6.42 -3.76 3.40
CA GLU A 6 -7.33 -2.68 3.75
C GLU A 6 -6.57 -1.35 3.84
N THR A 7 -7.31 -0.25 3.74
CA THR A 7 -6.82 1.10 4.04
C THR A 7 -7.63 1.66 5.21
N VAL A 8 -7.00 2.52 6.01
CA VAL A 8 -7.72 3.26 7.05
C VAL A 8 -8.54 4.36 6.37
N PRO A 9 -9.88 4.40 6.55
CA PRO A 9 -10.72 5.44 5.95
C PRO A 9 -10.25 6.84 6.32
N GLY A 10 -10.05 7.69 5.31
CA GLY A 10 -9.53 9.05 5.47
C GLY A 10 -8.03 9.13 5.80
N GLY A 11 -7.31 8.00 5.88
CA GLY A 11 -5.87 7.97 6.05
C GLY A 11 -5.09 8.27 4.75
N PRO A 12 -3.76 8.44 4.82
CA PRO A 12 -2.92 8.80 3.67
C PRO A 12 -3.14 7.95 2.41
N ALA A 13 -3.14 6.62 2.56
CA ALA A 13 -3.30 5.69 1.45
C ALA A 13 -4.70 5.78 0.82
N ASP A 14 -5.74 5.89 1.66
CA ASP A 14 -7.13 6.02 1.21
C ASP A 14 -7.36 7.34 0.46
N GLN A 15 -6.84 8.46 1.00
CA GLN A 15 -6.90 9.76 0.35
C GLN A 15 -6.15 9.81 -0.99
N ALA A 16 -5.03 9.08 -1.10
CA ALA A 16 -4.28 8.94 -2.34
C ALA A 16 -4.98 8.02 -3.35
N GLY A 17 -6.02 7.30 -2.96
CA GLY A 17 -6.78 6.40 -3.83
C GLY A 17 -6.18 5.00 -3.95
N ILE A 18 -5.29 4.61 -3.03
CA ILE A 18 -4.85 3.22 -2.86
C ILE A 18 -6.01 2.41 -2.27
N ARG A 19 -6.20 1.19 -2.75
CA ARG A 19 -7.36 0.35 -2.42
C ARG A 19 -6.91 -0.97 -1.83
N GLY A 20 -7.55 -1.33 -0.71
CA GLY A 20 -7.53 -2.70 -0.21
C GLY A 20 -8.39 -3.63 -1.06
N GLY A 21 -8.39 -4.92 -0.68
CA GLY A 21 -9.28 -5.91 -1.29
C GLY A 21 -10.75 -5.51 -1.16
N ASP A 22 -11.52 -5.66 -2.24
CA ASP A 22 -12.91 -5.20 -2.32
C ASP A 22 -13.92 -6.28 -1.90
N HIS A 23 -13.48 -7.54 -1.79
CA HIS A 23 -14.27 -8.61 -1.18
C HIS A 23 -13.39 -9.75 -0.67
N VAL A 24 -13.79 -10.34 0.46
CA VAL A 24 -13.12 -11.53 1.00
C VAL A 24 -13.82 -12.77 0.46
N VAL A 25 -13.09 -13.61 -0.25
CA VAL A 25 -13.56 -14.95 -0.63
C VAL A 25 -13.05 -16.00 0.36
N LEU A 26 -13.81 -17.08 0.50
CA LEU A 26 -13.43 -18.24 1.29
C LEU A 26 -12.93 -19.33 0.34
N ILE A 27 -11.62 -19.63 0.41
CA ILE A 27 -11.02 -20.75 -0.31
C ILE A 27 -10.71 -21.84 0.73
N GLY A 28 -11.55 -22.87 0.76
CA GLY A 28 -11.54 -23.85 1.84
C GLY A 28 -11.95 -23.20 3.17
N ASN A 29 -11.02 -23.11 4.13
CA ASN A 29 -11.20 -22.42 5.42
C ASN A 29 -10.42 -21.10 5.50
N VAL A 30 -9.76 -20.67 4.42
CA VAL A 30 -8.93 -19.47 4.40
C VAL A 30 -9.74 -18.30 3.84
N ARG A 31 -9.75 -17.18 4.56
CA ARG A 31 -10.29 -15.91 4.10
C ARG A 31 -9.22 -15.19 3.28
N VAL A 32 -9.47 -15.05 1.98
CA VAL A 32 -8.57 -14.40 1.04
C VAL A 32 -9.22 -13.10 0.55
N PRO A 33 -8.65 -11.92 0.85
CA PRO A 33 -9.07 -10.70 0.21
C PRO A 33 -8.70 -10.77 -1.28
N LEU A 34 -9.70 -10.60 -2.14
CA LEU A 34 -9.52 -10.43 -3.58
C LEU A 34 -9.72 -8.96 -3.93
N GLY A 35 -9.16 -8.58 -5.08
CA GLY A 35 -9.08 -7.19 -5.51
C GLY A 35 -8.04 -6.40 -4.71
N GLY A 36 -7.89 -5.13 -5.05
CA GLY A 36 -6.97 -4.20 -4.37
C GLY A 36 -5.62 -4.05 -5.06
N ASP A 37 -4.75 -3.29 -4.40
CA ASP A 37 -3.44 -2.92 -4.90
C ASP A 37 -2.34 -3.85 -4.41
N VAL A 38 -1.35 -4.10 -5.28
CA VAL A 38 -0.08 -4.70 -4.87
C VAL A 38 1.01 -3.66 -4.93
N ILE A 39 1.52 -3.20 -3.79
CA ILE A 39 2.64 -2.26 -3.73
C ILE A 39 3.90 -2.95 -4.23
N VAL A 40 4.59 -2.33 -5.20
CA VAL A 40 5.82 -2.87 -5.80
C VAL A 40 7.01 -1.92 -5.70
N ALA A 41 6.79 -0.61 -5.53
CA ALA A 41 7.86 0.34 -5.30
C ALA A 41 7.39 1.60 -4.55
N VAL A 42 8.34 2.32 -3.93
CA VAL A 42 8.15 3.66 -3.36
C VAL A 42 9.29 4.55 -3.86
N ASN A 43 8.97 5.68 -4.47
CA ASN A 43 9.91 6.59 -5.14
C ASN A 43 10.86 5.89 -6.13
N GLY A 44 10.37 4.83 -6.79
CA GLY A 44 11.17 4.01 -7.70
C GLY A 44 12.05 2.95 -7.03
N GLU A 45 12.15 2.93 -5.70
CA GLU A 45 12.81 1.86 -4.96
C GLU A 45 11.88 0.66 -4.83
N LYS A 46 12.37 -0.51 -5.28
CA LYS A 46 11.58 -1.73 -5.32
C LYS A 46 11.32 -2.25 -3.91
N ILE A 47 10.05 -2.49 -3.60
CA ILE A 47 9.62 -3.04 -2.32
C ILE A 47 9.10 -4.47 -2.53
N SER A 48 9.77 -5.44 -1.90
CA SER A 48 9.47 -6.86 -2.05
C SER A 48 8.65 -7.41 -0.88
N ASN A 49 8.78 -6.86 0.33
CA ASN A 49 8.12 -7.34 1.55
C ASN A 49 7.81 -6.20 2.55
N ALA A 50 7.08 -6.52 3.63
CA ALA A 50 6.65 -5.56 4.64
C ALA A 50 7.79 -4.95 5.46
N GLN A 51 8.86 -5.73 5.69
CA GLN A 51 10.02 -5.26 6.42
C GLN A 51 10.76 -4.17 5.62
N GLU A 52 10.99 -4.39 4.33
CA GLU A 52 11.59 -3.39 3.43
C GLU A 52 10.77 -2.10 3.38
N LEU A 53 9.44 -2.21 3.26
CA LEU A 53 8.58 -1.02 3.29
C LEU A 53 8.70 -0.26 4.60
N THR A 54 8.71 -0.98 5.73
CA THR A 54 8.82 -0.38 7.06
C THR A 54 10.15 0.34 7.22
N VAL A 55 11.25 -0.31 6.86
CA VAL A 55 12.60 0.27 6.91
C VAL A 55 12.67 1.51 6.03
N TYR A 56 12.19 1.44 4.78
CA TYR A 56 12.18 2.58 3.86
C TYR A 56 11.45 3.79 4.46
N LEU A 57 10.25 3.58 5.00
CA LEU A 57 9.47 4.65 5.61
C LEU A 57 10.15 5.23 6.86
N GLU A 58 10.88 4.42 7.62
CA GLU A 58 11.58 4.86 8.83
C GLU A 58 12.92 5.56 8.57
N THR A 59 13.66 5.16 7.53
CA THR A 59 15.02 5.67 7.27
C THR A 59 15.08 6.72 6.17
N GLU A 60 14.19 6.65 5.19
CA GLU A 60 14.27 7.49 3.97
C GLU A 60 13.17 8.56 3.90
N THR A 61 12.25 8.61 4.86
CA THR A 61 11.10 9.53 4.81
C THR A 61 10.80 10.20 6.15
N GLN A 62 10.06 11.31 6.09
CA GLN A 62 9.57 12.06 7.24
C GLN A 62 8.06 12.28 7.15
N VAL A 63 7.44 12.55 8.30
CA VAL A 63 6.03 12.96 8.35
C VAL A 63 5.85 14.24 7.54
N GLY A 64 4.83 14.25 6.67
CA GLY A 64 4.55 15.34 5.75
C GLY A 64 5.18 15.16 4.35
N ASP A 65 6.11 14.23 4.18
CA ASP A 65 6.69 13.95 2.87
C ASP A 65 5.63 13.38 1.92
N THR A 66 5.75 13.70 0.64
CA THR A 66 4.93 13.07 -0.40
C THR A 66 5.79 12.09 -1.19
N VAL A 67 5.37 10.82 -1.19
CA VAL A 67 6.07 9.73 -1.86
C VAL A 67 5.25 9.16 -3.01
N ALA A 68 5.92 8.79 -4.09
CA ALA A 68 5.32 8.11 -5.23
C ALA A 68 5.25 6.61 -4.95
N VAL A 69 4.06 6.10 -4.64
CA VAL A 69 3.84 4.66 -4.42
C VAL A 69 3.40 4.02 -5.73
N THR A 70 4.21 3.09 -6.23
CA THR A 70 3.89 2.29 -7.40
C THR A 70 3.15 1.02 -6.97
N VAL A 71 2.00 0.79 -7.56
CA VAL A 71 1.17 -0.39 -7.32
C VAL A 71 0.83 -1.10 -8.63
N ILE A 72 0.53 -2.39 -8.53
CA ILE A 72 -0.15 -3.14 -9.59
C ILE A 72 -1.63 -3.23 -9.21
N ARG A 73 -2.50 -2.72 -10.09
CA ARG A 73 -3.97 -2.80 -9.99
C ARG A 73 -4.52 -3.34 -11.31
N ASP A 74 -5.32 -4.39 -11.23
CA ASP A 74 -5.91 -5.05 -12.41
C ASP A 74 -4.87 -5.47 -13.47
N GLY A 75 -3.67 -5.84 -13.01
CA GLY A 75 -2.54 -6.24 -13.85
C GLY A 75 -1.78 -5.09 -14.52
N ALA A 76 -2.16 -3.83 -14.27
CA ALA A 76 -1.47 -2.64 -14.77
C ALA A 76 -0.76 -1.88 -13.65
N GLU A 77 0.38 -1.26 -14.00
CA GLU A 77 1.11 -0.39 -13.08
C GLU A 77 0.44 0.98 -12.95
N GLN A 78 0.29 1.44 -11.71
CA GLN A 78 -0.26 2.74 -11.36
C GLN A 78 0.62 3.40 -10.31
N VAL A 79 0.74 4.73 -10.37
CA VAL A 79 1.54 5.51 -9.41
C VAL A 79 0.64 6.48 -8.68
N PHE A 80 0.67 6.42 -7.36
CA PHE A 80 -0.10 7.27 -6.46
C PHE A 80 0.83 8.17 -5.64
N GLN A 81 0.51 9.45 -5.54
CA GLN A 81 1.23 10.37 -4.66
C GLN A 81 0.59 10.31 -3.28
N VAL A 82 1.35 9.85 -2.28
CA VAL A 82 0.89 9.65 -0.91
C VAL A 82 1.63 10.59 0.01
N THR A 83 0.91 11.50 0.66
CA THR A 83 1.47 12.36 1.70
C THR A 83 1.46 11.64 3.04
N LEU A 84 2.64 11.36 3.59
CA LEU A 84 2.83 10.59 4.81
C LEU A 84 2.34 11.37 6.02
N ALA A 85 1.63 10.68 6.91
CA ALA A 85 1.19 11.20 8.19
C ALA A 85 1.73 10.33 9.32
N GLU A 86 1.69 10.84 10.54
CA GLU A 86 2.02 10.06 11.73
C GLU A 86 1.17 8.79 11.80
N ARG A 87 1.81 7.67 12.14
CA ARG A 87 1.09 6.43 12.39
C ARG A 87 0.26 6.61 13.68
N PRO A 88 -1.07 6.42 13.64
CA PRO A 88 -1.88 6.46 14.85
C PRO A 88 -1.42 5.37 15.86
N GLN A 89 -1.49 5.69 17.16
CA GLN A 89 -1.18 4.77 18.26
C GLN A 89 -2.33 3.81 18.57
#